data_AF-A0A965UY06-F1
#
_entry.id   AF-A0A965UY06-F1
#
_cell.length_a   1.000
_cell.length_b   1.000
_cell.length_c   1.000
_cell.angle_alpha   90.00
_cell.angle_beta   90.00
_cell.angle_gamma   90.00
#
_symmetry.space_group_name_H-M   'P 1'
#
loop_
_entity.id
_entity.type
_entity.pdbx_description
1 polymer ?
#
loop_
_entity_poly.entity_id
_entity_poly.type
_entity_poly.pdbx_seq_one_letter_code
_entity_poly.pdbx_strand_id
1 'polypeptide(L)' 'MKRPSPEKLREWQSRARLKNAIVPFFFEVFPTKVLIICGECRREFQRNLIPRVDEPTFICPEESCRARNWVPVRFDFK' A
#
# COMPACT_ATOMS: atom_id res chain seq x y z
N MET A 1 10.54 4.27 -6.99
CA MET A 1 9.67 3.98 -8.17
C MET A 1 9.23 5.27 -8.85
N LYS A 2 9.02 5.26 -10.19
CA LYS A 2 8.38 6.38 -10.91
C LYS A 2 6.88 6.46 -10.53
N ARG A 3 6.32 7.66 -10.38
CA ARG A 3 4.88 7.86 -10.10
C ARG A 3 4.03 7.15 -11.18
N PRO A 4 2.93 6.45 -10.80
CA PRO A 4 2.05 5.81 -11.77
C PRO A 4 1.44 6.84 -12.72
N SER A 5 1.15 6.44 -13.97
CA SER A 5 0.36 7.27 -14.89
C SER A 5 -1.03 7.55 -14.30
N PRO A 6 -1.72 8.63 -14.71
CA PRO A 6 -3.06 8.93 -14.22
C PRO A 6 -4.07 7.79 -14.43
N GLU A 7 -3.98 7.08 -15.56
CA GLU A 7 -4.80 5.90 -15.84
C GLU A 7 -4.55 4.76 -14.86
N LYS A 8 -3.27 4.44 -14.61
CA LYS A 8 -2.88 3.39 -13.67
C LYS A 8 -3.28 3.75 -12.24
N LEU A 9 -3.19 5.03 -11.86
CA LEU A 9 -3.64 5.51 -10.56
C LEU A 9 -5.16 5.32 -10.40
N ARG A 10 -5.97 5.61 -11.44
CA ARG A 10 -7.41 5.36 -11.42
C ARG A 10 -7.75 3.88 -11.25
N GLU A 11 -7.06 3.01 -11.99
CA GLU A 11 -7.22 1.55 -11.84
C GLU A 11 -6.91 1.12 -10.39
N TRP A 12 -5.79 1.58 -9.85
CA TRP A 12 -5.37 1.31 -8.48
C TRP A 12 -6.39 1.79 -7.45
N GLN A 13 -6.94 2.99 -7.62
CA GLN A 13 -7.99 3.53 -6.75
C GLN A 13 -9.26 2.68 -6.78
N SER A 14 -9.73 2.27 -7.97
CA SER A 14 -10.89 1.38 -8.09
C SER A 14 -10.66 0.06 -7.36
N ARG A 15 -9.47 -0.54 -7.51
CA ARG A 15 -9.12 -1.81 -6.88
C ARG A 15 -8.96 -1.70 -5.35
N ALA A 16 -8.34 -0.62 -4.87
CA ALA A 16 -8.24 -0.34 -3.45
C ALA A 16 -9.63 -0.20 -2.82
N ARG A 17 -10.54 0.51 -3.49
CA ARG A 17 -11.93 0.69 -3.04
C ARG A 17 -12.68 -0.64 -2.89
N LEU A 18 -12.51 -1.57 -3.85
CA LEU A 18 -13.10 -2.92 -3.77
C LEU A 18 -12.59 -3.72 -2.55
N LYS A 19 -11.40 -3.40 -2.04
CA LYS A 19 -10.78 -4.01 -0.84
C LYS A 19 -11.04 -3.23 0.45
N ASN A 20 -11.93 -2.24 0.43
CA ASN A 20 -12.17 -1.29 1.52
C ASN A 20 -10.85 -0.64 2.03
N ALA A 21 -10.05 -0.16 1.07
CA ALA A 21 -8.72 0.40 1.30
C ALA A 21 -8.49 1.62 0.40
N ILE A 22 -7.40 2.33 0.66
CA ILE A 22 -6.92 3.47 -0.13
C ILE A 22 -5.56 3.14 -0.76
N VAL A 23 -5.23 3.84 -1.84
CA VAL A 23 -3.87 3.82 -2.39
C VAL A 23 -2.97 4.68 -1.49
N PRO A 24 -1.79 4.18 -1.04
CA PRO A 24 -0.82 4.98 -0.35
C PRO A 24 -0.46 6.24 -1.12
N PHE A 25 -0.06 7.29 -0.42
CA PHE A 25 0.55 8.45 -1.08
C PHE A 25 1.83 8.07 -1.82
N PHE A 26 2.61 7.23 -1.15
CA PHE A 26 3.86 6.67 -1.63
C PHE A 26 4.05 5.31 -0.97
N PHE A 27 4.72 4.40 -1.66
CA PHE A 27 5.26 3.20 -1.06
C PHE A 27 6.52 2.77 -1.79
N GLU A 28 7.39 2.06 -1.07
CA GLU A 28 8.60 1.46 -1.60
C GLU A 28 8.76 0.05 -1.05
N VAL A 29 9.03 -0.89 -1.94
CA VAL A 29 9.09 -2.31 -1.63
C VAL A 29 10.55 -2.75 -1.60
N PHE A 30 10.94 -3.36 -0.49
CA PHE A 30 12.23 -4.00 -0.26
C PHE A 30 12.04 -5.52 -0.25
N PRO A 31 13.12 -6.32 -0.24
CA PRO A 31 13.02 -7.78 -0.32
C PRO A 31 12.14 -8.45 0.74
N THR A 32 11.98 -7.85 1.93
CA THR A 32 11.18 -8.44 3.03
C THR A 32 10.21 -7.47 3.69
N LYS A 33 10.23 -6.19 3.29
CA LYS A 33 9.46 -5.13 3.93
C LYS A 33 8.96 -4.11 2.92
N VAL A 34 7.99 -3.33 3.35
CA VAL A 34 7.46 -2.20 2.60
C VAL A 34 7.48 -0.95 3.48
N LEU A 35 7.96 0.14 2.89
CA LEU A 35 7.81 1.50 3.41
C LEU A 35 6.54 2.09 2.80
N ILE A 36 5.70 2.71 3.62
CA ILE A 36 4.40 3.25 3.20
C ILE A 36 4.26 4.65 3.78
N ILE A 37 3.85 5.61 2.94
CA ILE A 37 3.32 6.90 3.36
C ILE A 37 1.81 6.85 3.21
N CYS A 38 1.10 6.99 4.33
CA CYS A 38 -0.36 6.87 4.39
C CYS A 38 -1.05 7.77 3.36
N GLY A 39 -2.00 7.21 2.59
CA GLY A 39 -2.80 7.96 1.63
C GLY A 39 -3.68 9.04 2.27
N GLU A 40 -4.04 8.86 3.55
CA GLU A 40 -4.93 9.75 4.31
C GLU A 40 -4.14 10.74 5.17
N CYS A 41 -3.50 10.29 6.26
CA CYS A 41 -2.83 11.18 7.22
C CYS A 41 -1.37 11.53 6.88
N ARG A 42 -0.83 11.05 5.76
CA ARG A 42 0.58 11.23 5.33
C ARG A 42 1.65 10.72 6.31
N ARG A 43 1.28 10.00 7.37
CA ARG A 43 2.25 9.35 8.26
C ARG A 43 3.04 8.28 7.53
N GLU A 44 4.34 8.26 7.74
CA GLU A 44 5.25 7.22 7.27
C GLU A 44 5.28 6.03 8.25
N PHE A 45 5.27 4.81 7.72
CA PHE A 45 5.43 3.59 8.50
C PHE A 45 5.98 2.42 7.67
N GLN A 46 6.57 1.43 8.35
CA GLN A 46 7.12 0.22 7.74
C GLN A 46 6.40 -1.03 8.25
N ARG A 47 6.27 -2.03 7.37
CA ARG A 47 5.71 -3.35 7.68
C ARG A 47 6.47 -4.44 6.93
N ASN A 48 6.56 -5.62 7.54
CA ASN A 48 7.07 -6.80 6.85
C ASN A 48 6.06 -7.23 5.78
N LEU A 49 6.57 -7.66 4.62
CA LEU A 49 5.75 -8.32 3.61
C LEU A 49 5.38 -9.71 4.12
N ILE A 50 4.14 -10.11 3.87
CA ILE A 50 3.65 -11.44 4.26
C ILE A 50 3.84 -12.34 3.04
N PRO A 51 4.61 -13.46 3.15
CA PRO A 51 4.79 -14.38 2.04
C PRO A 51 3.45 -14.88 1.49
N ARG A 52 3.33 -15.00 0.17
CA ARG A 52 2.13 -15.52 -0.53
C ARG A 52 0.87 -14.66 -0.37
N VAL A 53 0.99 -13.43 0.13
CA VAL A 53 -0.12 -12.47 0.17
C VAL A 53 0.03 -11.51 -1.00
N ASP A 54 -0.81 -11.70 -2.00
CA ASP A 54 -0.93 -10.79 -3.12
C ASP A 54 -1.64 -9.50 -2.71
N GLU A 55 -1.02 -8.40 -3.08
CA GLU A 55 -1.55 -7.05 -2.95
C GLU A 55 -2.02 -6.73 -1.52
N PRO A 56 -1.08 -6.80 -0.56
CA PRO A 56 -1.40 -6.72 0.86
C PRO A 56 -1.97 -5.36 1.24
N THR A 57 -2.75 -5.35 2.33
CA THR A 57 -3.29 -4.14 2.94
C THR A 57 -2.67 -3.94 4.32
N PHE A 58 -2.13 -2.75 4.57
CA PHE A 58 -1.50 -2.40 5.83
C PHE A 58 -2.26 -1.27 6.52
N ILE A 59 -2.52 -1.44 7.81
CA ILE A 59 -3.22 -0.44 8.62
C ILE A 59 -2.22 0.61 9.09
N CYS A 60 -2.56 1.88 8.90
CA CYS A 60 -1.78 3.00 9.42
C CYS A 60 -1.70 2.89 10.96
N PRO A 61 -0.51 2.98 11.57
CA PRO A 61 -0.36 2.84 13.03
C PRO A 61 -0.84 4.07 13.81
N GLU A 62 -1.15 5.17 13.13
CA GLU A 62 -1.74 6.35 13.75
C GLU A 62 -3.14 6.02 14.26
N GLU A 63 -3.35 6.13 15.57
CA GLU A 63 -4.59 5.73 16.23
C GLU A 63 -5.80 6.53 15.73
N SER A 64 -5.58 7.80 15.42
CA SER A 64 -6.61 8.71 14.89
C SER A 64 -6.96 8.46 13.42
N CYS A 65 -6.14 7.72 12.67
CA CYS A 65 -6.35 7.48 11.24
C CYS A 65 -6.76 6.04 10.95
N ARG A 66 -5.95 5.05 11.34
CA ARG A 66 -6.19 3.61 11.08
C ARG A 66 -6.56 3.27 9.62
N ALA A 67 -6.18 4.12 8.66
CA ALA A 67 -6.45 3.89 7.24
C ALA A 67 -5.85 2.58 6.75
N ARG A 68 -6.62 1.87 5.93
CA ARG A 68 -6.18 0.65 5.24
C ARG A 68 -5.48 1.03 3.95
N ASN A 69 -4.16 0.88 3.91
CA ASN A 69 -3.33 1.22 2.76
C ASN A 69 -3.05 -0.04 1.92
N TRP A 70 -3.59 -0.10 0.71
CA TRP A 70 -3.45 -1.21 -0.21
C TRP A 70 -2.22 -1.03 -1.10
N VAL A 71 -1.32 -2.01 -1.09
CA VAL A 71 -0.07 -1.96 -1.86
C VAL A 71 -0.17 -2.91 -3.07
N PRO A 72 -0.14 -2.41 -4.32
CA PRO A 72 -0.33 -3.20 -5.54
C PRO A 72 0.92 -3.98 -5.95
N VAL A 73 1.41 -4.86 -5.07
CA VAL A 73 2.56 -5.73 -5.35
C VAL A 73 2.23 -7.18 -5.10
N ARG A 74 2.79 -8.06 -5.94
CA ARG A 74 2.85 -9.50 -5.69
C ARG A 74 4.15 -9.79 -4.98
N PHE A 75 4.08 -10.54 -3.89
CA PHE A 75 5.25 -10.92 -3.12
C PHE A 75 5.34 -12.44 -3.02
N ASP A 76 5.93 -13.02 -4.05
CA ASP A 76 6.35 -14.42 -4.06
C ASP A 76 7.81 -14.50 -3.61
N PHE A 77 8.06 -15.21 -2.52
CA PHE A 77 9.41 -15.67 -2.20
C PHE A 77 9.82 -16.63 -3.33
N LYS A 78 10.76 -16.21 -4.18
CA LYS A 78 11.55 -17.15 -4.99
C LYS A 78 12.65 -17.75 -4.13
#